data_AF-A0A521RY16-F1
#
_entry.id   AF-A0A521RY16-F1
#
_cell.length_a   1.000
_cell.length_b   1.000
_cell.length_c   1.000
_cell.angle_alpha   90.00
_cell.angle_beta   90.00
_cell.angle_gamma   90.00
#
_symmetry.space_group_name_H-M   'P 1'
#
loop_
_entity.id
_entity.type
_entity.pdbx_description
1 polymer ?
#
loop_
_entity_poly.entity_id
_entity_poly.type
_entity_poly.pdbx_seq_one_letter_code
_entity_poly.pdbx_strand_id
1 'polypeptide(L)'
;MSGMVHGDTRNPLTELRRGVLEHCVLAVVRDRESYAFDIVRALASAGELVTSEGTIYPLLSRLRRDHLVTTTWRESDAGPPRRYYLITDEGRRALDAFAGDWTRFRDAVDALLGGGARRGDPDGR
;
A
#
# COMPACT_ATOMS: atom_id res chain seq x y z
N MET A 1 -30.75 32.79 -3.82
CA MET A 1 -30.63 31.43 -3.26
C MET A 1 -30.07 30.49 -4.33
N SER A 2 -28.76 30.25 -4.34
CA SER A 2 -28.16 28.97 -4.76
C SER A 2 -26.64 29.17 -4.74
N GLY A 3 -25.97 28.33 -3.97
CA GLY A 3 -24.53 28.40 -3.75
C GLY A 3 -24.14 27.38 -2.69
N MET A 4 -24.67 26.16 -2.82
CA MET A 4 -24.26 25.04 -2.00
C MET A 4 -22.89 24.60 -2.50
N VAL A 5 -21.84 25.15 -1.88
CA VAL A 5 -20.49 24.60 -1.95
C VAL A 5 -20.57 23.21 -1.33
N HIS A 6 -20.66 22.18 -2.15
CA HIS A 6 -20.44 20.81 -1.70
C HIS A 6 -18.95 20.74 -1.34
N GLY A 7 -18.67 20.87 -0.04
CA GLY A 7 -17.37 20.54 0.51
C GLY A 7 -17.05 19.11 0.09
N ASP A 8 -15.93 18.96 -0.61
CA ASP A 8 -15.30 17.68 -0.88
C ASP A 8 -15.01 17.01 0.47
N THR A 9 -15.93 16.18 0.95
CA THR A 9 -15.70 15.32 2.10
C THR A 9 -14.69 14.28 1.64
N ARG A 10 -13.40 14.59 1.80
CA ARG A 10 -12.30 13.65 1.60
C ARG A 10 -12.67 12.33 2.28
N ASN A 11 -12.90 11.29 1.48
CA ASN A 11 -13.19 9.95 1.99
C ASN A 11 -12.01 9.53 2.89
N PRO A 12 -12.21 9.32 4.21
CA PRO A 12 -11.12 8.98 5.13
C PRO A 12 -10.31 7.76 4.68
N LEU A 13 -10.96 6.82 4.00
CA LEU A 13 -10.32 5.64 3.44
C LEU A 13 -9.32 5.97 2.34
N THR A 14 -9.54 7.02 1.56
CA THR A 14 -8.61 7.47 0.51
C THR A 14 -7.28 7.93 1.11
N GLU A 15 -7.33 8.67 2.22
CA GLU A 15 -6.10 9.15 2.89
C GLU A 15 -5.36 8.02 3.60
N LEU A 16 -6.08 7.07 4.22
CA LEU A 16 -5.48 5.85 4.75
C LEU A 16 -4.78 5.04 3.65
N ARG A 17 -5.46 4.81 2.52
CA ARG A 17 -4.89 4.13 1.34
C ARG A 17 -3.63 4.83 0.85
N ARG A 18 -3.66 6.17 0.72
CA ARG A 18 -2.51 6.97 0.28
C ARG A 18 -1.30 6.76 1.21
N GLY A 19 -1.53 6.68 2.52
CA GLY A 19 -0.48 6.46 3.51
C GLY A 19 0.18 5.09 3.45
N VAL A 20 -0.54 4.05 3.02
CA VAL A 20 -0.03 2.66 3.02
C VAL A 20 0.39 2.16 1.64
N LEU A 21 -0.11 2.76 0.55
CA LEU A 21 -0.03 2.19 -0.80
C LEU A 21 1.40 1.92 -1.27
N GLU A 22 2.33 2.82 -0.97
CA GLU A 22 3.75 2.65 -1.28
C GLU A 22 4.31 1.34 -0.70
N HIS A 23 4.10 1.12 0.59
CA HIS A 23 4.60 -0.05 1.30
C HIS A 23 3.85 -1.32 0.87
N CYS A 24 2.57 -1.23 0.51
CA CYS A 24 1.85 -2.33 -0.12
C CYS A 24 2.48 -2.73 -1.47
N VAL A 25 2.89 -1.77 -2.30
CA VAL A 25 3.62 -2.08 -3.54
C VAL A 25 4.95 -2.77 -3.25
N LEU A 26 5.73 -2.26 -2.28
CA LEU A 26 6.99 -2.90 -1.85
C LEU A 26 6.76 -4.34 -1.38
N ALA A 27 5.71 -4.59 -0.60
CA ALA A 27 5.35 -5.93 -0.15
C ALA A 27 5.03 -6.88 -1.30
N VAL A 28 4.34 -6.42 -2.34
CA VAL A 28 4.00 -7.23 -3.53
C VAL A 28 5.26 -7.67 -4.30
N VAL A 29 6.25 -6.79 -4.40
CA VAL A 29 7.50 -7.05 -5.15
C VAL A 29 8.65 -7.55 -4.26
N ARG A 30 8.36 -7.99 -3.03
CA ARG A 30 9.38 -8.37 -2.04
C ARG A 30 10.13 -9.63 -2.42
N ASP A 31 9.39 -10.67 -2.82
CA ASP A 31 9.93 -12.02 -2.97
C ASP A 31 10.07 -12.44 -4.44
N ARG A 32 9.42 -11.72 -5.35
CA ARG A 32 9.45 -12.01 -6.80
C ARG A 32 9.41 -10.74 -7.64
N GLU A 33 10.15 -10.79 -8.74
CA GLU A 33 10.01 -9.79 -9.81
C GLU A 33 8.58 -9.79 -10.35
N SER A 34 7.96 -8.61 -10.45
CA SER A 34 6.58 -8.46 -10.93
C SER A 34 6.46 -7.36 -11.96
N TYR A 35 5.64 -7.59 -12.99
CA TYR A 35 5.26 -6.56 -13.95
C TYR A 35 4.18 -5.66 -13.35
N ALA A 36 4.13 -4.38 -13.76
CA ALA A 36 3.20 -3.38 -13.23
C ALA A 36 1.73 -3.86 -13.22
N PHE A 37 1.29 -4.57 -14.27
CA PHE A 37 -0.04 -5.15 -14.33
C PHE A 37 -0.29 -6.18 -13.21
N ASP A 38 0.67 -7.06 -12.93
CA ASP A 38 0.56 -8.05 -11.86
C ASP A 38 0.51 -7.38 -10.47
N ILE A 39 1.23 -6.27 -10.31
CA ILE A 39 1.20 -5.45 -9.09
C ILE A 39 -0.19 -4.84 -8.89
N VAL A 40 -0.76 -4.21 -9.93
CA VAL A 40 -2.13 -3.67 -9.91
C VAL A 40 -3.13 -4.76 -9.55
N ARG A 41 -3.02 -5.93 -10.18
CA ARG A 41 -3.91 -7.08 -9.90
C ARG A 41 -3.78 -7.61 -8.49
N ALA A 42 -2.56 -7.71 -7.96
CA ALA A 42 -2.34 -8.15 -6.58
C ALA A 42 -2.97 -7.19 -5.58
N LEU A 43 -2.80 -5.87 -5.77
CA LEU A 43 -3.40 -4.85 -4.91
C LEU A 43 -4.93 -4.82 -5.00
N ALA A 44 -5.48 -4.97 -6.20
CA ALA A 44 -6.93 -5.06 -6.39
C ALA A 44 -7.52 -6.33 -5.75
N SER A 45 -6.77 -7.44 -5.74
CA SER A 45 -7.21 -8.70 -5.13
C SER A 45 -7.16 -8.67 -3.60
N ALA A 46 -6.35 -7.79 -3.00
CA ALA A 46 -6.25 -7.60 -1.56
C ALA A 46 -7.43 -6.83 -0.94
N GLY A 47 -8.49 -6.56 -1.71
CA GLY A 47 -9.70 -5.90 -1.26
C GLY A 47 -9.58 -4.37 -1.32
N GLU A 48 -9.72 -3.71 -0.18
CA GLU A 48 -9.81 -2.24 -0.04
C GLU A 48 -8.54 -1.47 -0.45
N LEU A 49 -7.51 -2.12 -1.02
CA LEU A 49 -6.33 -1.47 -1.58
C LEU A 49 -6.50 -1.08 -3.05
N VAL A 50 -7.71 -1.23 -3.62
CA VAL A 50 -8.00 -0.92 -5.03
C VAL A 50 -7.50 0.47 -5.39
N THR A 51 -6.62 0.49 -6.38
CA THR A 51 -6.06 1.69 -6.94
C THR A 51 -6.03 1.58 -8.46
N SER A 52 -6.18 2.70 -9.16
CA SER A 52 -6.17 2.74 -10.61
C SER A 52 -4.75 2.59 -11.16
N GLU A 53 -4.62 2.14 -12.40
CA GLU A 53 -3.34 2.17 -13.11
C GLU A 53 -2.71 3.57 -13.09
N GLY A 54 -3.53 4.61 -13.22
CA GLY A 54 -3.11 6.02 -13.14
C GLY A 54 -2.45 6.43 -11.83
N THR A 55 -2.61 5.62 -10.76
CA THR A 55 -1.93 5.82 -9.47
C THR A 55 -0.65 4.97 -9.38
N ILE A 56 -0.69 3.74 -9.88
CA ILE A 56 0.42 2.79 -9.74
C ILE A 56 1.62 3.15 -10.61
N TYR A 57 1.42 3.54 -11.88
CA TYR A 57 2.56 3.85 -12.75
C TYR A 57 3.41 5.05 -12.27
N PRO A 58 2.81 6.18 -11.84
CA PRO A 58 3.57 7.26 -11.21
C PRO A 58 4.27 6.83 -9.92
N LEU A 59 3.59 6.02 -9.08
CA LEU A 59 4.17 5.50 -7.84
C LEU A 59 5.40 4.62 -8.12
N LEU A 60 5.30 3.65 -9.04
CA LEU A 60 6.43 2.81 -9.43
C LEU A 60 7.62 3.64 -9.97
N SER A 61 7.32 4.70 -10.72
CA SER A 61 8.36 5.63 -11.20
C SER A 61 9.07 6.34 -10.05
N ARG A 62 8.32 6.74 -9.01
CA ARG A 62 8.86 7.32 -7.79
C ARG A 62 9.69 6.32 -6.98
N LEU A 63 9.17 5.12 -6.70
CA LEU A 63 9.92 4.10 -5.94
C LEU A 63 11.25 3.75 -6.60
N ARG A 64 11.32 3.73 -7.94
CA ARG A 64 12.56 3.51 -8.67
C ARG A 64 13.53 4.69 -8.52
N ARG A 65 13.02 5.93 -8.63
CA ARG A 65 13.83 7.14 -8.44
C ARG A 65 14.38 7.23 -7.03
N ASP A 66 13.58 6.80 -6.06
CA ASP A 66 13.92 6.81 -4.63
C ASP A 66 14.69 5.52 -4.23
N HIS A 67 15.17 4.73 -5.20
CA HIS A 67 15.99 3.52 -5.02
C HIS A 67 15.38 2.39 -4.17
N LEU A 68 14.07 2.42 -3.92
CA LEU A 68 13.35 1.38 -3.17
C LEU A 68 13.05 0.13 -4.01
N VAL A 69 13.06 0.26 -5.34
CA VAL A 69 12.92 -0.86 -6.27
C VAL A 69 13.96 -0.77 -7.39
N THR A 70 14.42 -1.92 -7.86
CA THR A 70 15.18 -2.07 -9.09
C THR A 70 14.28 -2.54 -10.23
N THR A 71 14.73 -2.37 -11.48
CA THR A 71 13.96 -2.77 -12.65
C THR A 71 14.79 -3.53 -13.67
N THR A 72 14.19 -4.60 -14.21
CA THR A 72 14.76 -5.41 -15.28
C THR A 72 13.85 -5.34 -16.50
N TRP A 73 14.41 -5.07 -17.68
CA TRP A 73 13.67 -5.20 -18.94
C TRP A 73 13.75 -6.64 -19.43
N ARG A 74 12.62 -7.19 -19.86
CA ARG A 74 12.55 -8.50 -20.50
C ARG A 74 11.77 -8.39 -21.80
N GLU A 75 12.25 -9.07 -22.82
CA GLU A 75 11.48 -9.26 -24.04
C GLU A 75 10.17 -9.99 -23.71
N SER A 76 9.14 -9.73 -24.50
CA SER A 76 7.86 -10.42 -24.36
C SER A 76 7.59 -11.20 -25.63
N ASP A 77 7.04 -12.40 -25.51
CA ASP A 77 6.76 -13.30 -26.64
C ASP A 77 5.87 -12.66 -27.72
N ALA A 78 5.03 -11.71 -27.32
CA ALA A 78 4.24 -10.87 -28.22
C ALA A 78 4.08 -9.47 -27.61
N GLY A 79 4.79 -8.48 -28.16
CA GLY A 79 4.62 -7.07 -27.82
C GLY A 79 5.89 -6.34 -27.37
N PRO A 80 5.75 -5.10 -26.88
CA PRO A 80 6.89 -4.32 -26.43
C PRO A 80 7.53 -4.92 -25.17
N PRO A 81 8.84 -4.68 -24.94
CA PRO A 81 9.53 -5.14 -23.74
C PRO A 81 8.78 -4.78 -22.46
N ARG A 82 8.73 -5.72 -21.52
CA ARG A 82 8.10 -5.53 -20.21
C ARG A 82 9.15 -5.13 -19.19
N ARG A 83 8.79 -4.16 -18.35
CA ARG A 83 9.62 -3.77 -17.19
C ARG A 83 9.12 -4.49 -15.94
N TYR A 84 9.98 -5.29 -15.35
CA TYR A 84 9.74 -5.97 -14.08
C TYR A 84 10.36 -5.17 -12.94
N TYR A 85 9.72 -5.22 -11.77
CA TYR A 85 10.11 -4.52 -10.56
C TYR A 85 10.44 -5.53 -9.46
N LEU A 86 11.51 -5.27 -8.71
CA LEU A 86 11.91 -6.03 -7.53
C LEU A 86 12.33 -5.06 -6.43
N ILE A 87 11.99 -5.36 -5.18
CA ILE A 87 12.45 -4.56 -4.03
C ILE A 87 13.98 -4.56 -3.93
N THR A 88 14.58 -3.44 -3.57
CA THR A 88 16.01 -3.36 -3.20
C THR A 88 16.19 -3.65 -1.70
N ASP A 89 17.43 -3.76 -1.23
CA ASP A 89 17.71 -3.85 0.21
C ASP A 89 17.25 -2.60 0.97
N GLU A 90 17.30 -1.43 0.33
CA GLU A 90 16.76 -0.18 0.89
C GLU A 90 15.23 -0.23 0.99
N GLY A 91 14.57 -0.68 -0.08
CA GLY A 91 13.13 -0.93 -0.06
C GLY A 91 12.72 -1.92 1.02
N ARG A 92 13.49 -3.00 1.25
CA ARG A 92 13.23 -3.98 2.32
C ARG A 92 13.29 -3.32 3.69
N ARG A 93 14.34 -2.53 3.97
CA ARG A 93 14.46 -1.80 5.24
C ARG A 93 13.30 -0.83 5.45
N ALA A 94 12.89 -0.10 4.41
CA ALA A 94 11.74 0.80 4.46
C ALA A 94 10.44 0.04 4.76
N LEU A 95 10.22 -1.09 4.08
CA LEU A 95 9.07 -1.96 4.30
C LEU A 95 9.03 -2.52 5.73
N ASP A 96 10.16 -3.01 6.24
CA ASP A 96 10.25 -3.59 7.59
C ASP A 96 9.99 -2.53 8.68
N ALA A 97 10.55 -1.33 8.51
CA ALA A 97 10.29 -0.20 9.40
C ALA A 97 8.79 0.16 9.41
N PHE A 98 8.20 0.31 8.22
CA PHE A 98 6.77 0.60 8.09
C PHE A 98 5.90 -0.51 8.67
N ALA A 99 6.24 -1.79 8.48
CA ALA A 99 5.47 -2.90 9.05
C ALA A 99 5.44 -2.86 10.59
N GLY A 100 6.56 -2.46 11.20
CA GLY A 100 6.64 -2.22 12.64
C GLY A 100 5.74 -1.07 13.09
N ASP A 101 5.81 0.07 12.41
CA ASP A 101 4.99 1.25 12.73
C ASP A 101 3.50 1.00 12.48
N TRP A 102 3.15 0.35 11.38
CA TRP A 102 1.78 -0.02 11.03
C TRP A 102 1.14 -0.90 12.10
N THR A 103 1.86 -1.91 12.59
CA THR A 103 1.36 -2.80 13.64
C THR A 103 0.99 -2.00 14.88
N ARG A 104 1.88 -1.13 15.36
CA ARG A 104 1.62 -0.29 16.54
C ARG A 104 0.46 0.69 16.31
N PHE A 105 0.42 1.32 15.14
CA PHE A 105 -0.63 2.27 14.79
C PHE A 105 -2.00 1.60 14.72
N ARG A 106 -2.12 0.50 13.98
CA ARG A 106 -3.34 -0.30 13.88
C ARG A 106 -3.82 -0.73 15.25
N ASP A 107 -2.95 -1.31 16.07
CA ASP A 107 -3.32 -1.82 17.39
C ASP A 107 -3.84 -0.69 18.31
N ALA A 108 -3.24 0.49 18.26
CA ALA A 108 -3.70 1.66 19.02
C ALA A 108 -5.08 2.15 18.54
N VAL A 109 -5.31 2.20 17.23
CA VAL A 109 -6.60 2.56 16.64
C VAL A 109 -7.67 1.53 17.02
N ASP A 110 -7.39 0.25 16.86
CA ASP A 110 -8.32 -0.84 17.18
C ASP A 110 -8.68 -0.85 18.68
N ALA A 111 -7.71 -0.56 19.57
CA ALA A 111 -7.98 -0.42 21.00
C ALA A 111 -8.94 0.72 21.32
N LEU A 112 -8.79 1.88 20.66
CA LEU A 112 -9.67 3.03 20.86
C LEU A 112 -11.06 2.85 20.26
N LEU A 113 -11.17 2.13 19.14
CA LEU A 113 -12.44 1.84 18.46
C LEU A 113 -13.19 0.64 19.07
N GLY A 114 -12.65 0.03 20.13
CA GLY A 114 -13.30 -1.07 20.86
C GLY A 114 -13.07 -2.47 20.27
N GLY A 115 -12.12 -2.61 19.32
CA GLY A 115 -11.64 -3.88 18.78
C GLY A 115 -10.55 -4.55 19.64
N GLY A 116 -9.93 -3.79 20.55
CA GLY A 116 -9.07 -4.35 21.59
C GLY A 116 -9.91 -4.87 22.75
N ALA A 117 -9.94 -6.19 22.93
CA ALA A 117 -10.66 -6.91 23.98
C ALA A 117 -10.94 -6.08 25.24
N ARG A 118 -12.22 -6.02 25.65
CA ARG A 118 -12.60 -5.75 27.03
C ARG A 118 -11.66 -6.56 27.92
N ARG A 119 -10.71 -5.87 28.56
CA ARG A 119 -9.93 -6.42 29.66
C ARG A 119 -10.99 -6.92 30.64
N GLY A 120 -11.12 -8.24 30.72
CA GLY A 120 -11.98 -8.90 31.68
C GLY A 120 -11.62 -8.32 33.04
N ASP A 121 -12.59 -7.64 33.63
CA ASP A 121 -12.58 -7.33 35.04
C ASP A 121 -12.66 -8.68 35.78
N PRO A 122 -11.62 -9.09 36.52
CA PRO A 122 -11.64 -10.32 37.28
C PRO A 122 -12.07 -10.09 38.74
N ASP A 123 -12.68 -8.96 39.09
CA ASP A 123 -13.20 -8.75 40.45
C ASP A 123 -14.73 -8.78 40.48
N GLY A 124 -15.23 -10.01 40.47
CA GLY A 124 -16.46 -10.31 41.19
C GLY A 124 -16.20 -10.15 42.69
N ARG A 125 -16.75 -9.09 43.29
CA ARG A 125 -17.18 -9.08 44.69
C ARG A 125 -18.39 -8.17 44.88
#